data_AF-A0A533SY53-F1
#
_entry.id   AF-A0A533SY53-F1
#
_cell.length_a   1.000
_cell.length_b   1.000
_cell.length_c   1.000
_cell.angle_alpha   90.00
_cell.angle_beta   90.00
_cell.angle_gamma   90.00
#
_symmetry.space_group_name_H-M   'P 1'
#
loop_
_entity.id
_entity.type
_entity.pdbx_description
1 polymer ?
#
loop_
_entity_poly.entity_id
_entity_poly.type
_entity_poly.pdbx_seq_one_letter_code
_entity_poly.pdbx_strand_id
1 'polypeptide(L)'
;MAFAVEAAKKEGLGNFSVLSAHKALMPAVGALLLDPAVKIGAFLCPGHASMVLGANVYVPVAEKYKIPCVVAGFEPLDVLVGIIMILRQAKEGVAKMENGYPRVVTA
;
A
#
# COMPACT_ATOMS: atom_id res chain seq x y z
N MET A 1 -2.55 17.09 3.74
CA MET A 1 -1.61 18.22 3.62
C MET A 1 -1.67 18.91 2.27
N ALA A 2 -1.68 18.18 1.14
CA ALA A 2 -1.81 18.77 -0.20
C ALA A 2 -2.97 19.79 -0.32
N PHE A 3 -4.16 19.41 0.14
CA PHE A 3 -5.33 20.30 0.11
C PHE A 3 -5.14 21.58 0.95
N ALA A 4 -4.49 21.48 2.11
CA ALA A 4 -4.22 22.66 2.96
C ALA A 4 -3.23 23.62 2.29
N VAL A 5 -2.21 23.09 1.60
CA VAL A 5 -1.27 23.90 0.80
C VAL A 5 -2.01 24.59 -0.36
N GLU A 6 -2.90 23.88 -1.03
CA GLU A 6 -3.71 24.44 -2.11
C GLU A 6 -4.66 25.54 -1.61
N ALA A 7 -5.33 25.33 -0.48
CA ALA A 7 -6.21 26.31 0.14
C ALA A 7 -5.44 27.57 0.57
N ALA A 8 -4.32 27.42 1.27
CA ALA A 8 -3.48 28.55 1.68
C ALA A 8 -2.99 29.40 0.50
N LYS A 9 -2.67 28.76 -0.63
CA LYS A 9 -2.33 29.44 -1.88
C LYS A 9 -3.53 30.21 -2.46
N LYS A 10 -4.73 29.60 -2.46
CA LYS A 10 -5.97 30.23 -2.95
C LYS A 10 -6.37 31.44 -2.10
N GLU A 11 -6.16 31.38 -0.80
CA GLU A 11 -6.49 32.46 0.16
C GLU A 11 -5.37 33.50 0.32
N GLY A 12 -4.21 33.31 -0.31
CA GLY A 12 -3.10 34.26 -0.26
C GLY A 12 -2.40 34.34 1.11
N LEU A 13 -2.38 33.26 1.88
CA LEU A 13 -1.83 33.24 3.24
C LEU A 13 -0.29 33.27 3.24
N GLY A 14 0.30 34.41 3.60
CA GLY A 14 1.76 34.58 3.69
C GLY A 14 2.41 34.02 4.95
N ASN A 15 1.62 33.61 5.95
CA ASN A 15 2.08 33.07 7.23
C ASN A 15 1.88 31.55 7.35
N PHE A 16 1.51 30.87 6.25
CA PHE A 16 1.36 29.42 6.21
C PHE A 16 2.65 28.76 5.70
N SER A 17 3.18 27.79 6.44
CA SER A 17 4.36 27.03 6.03
C SER A 17 4.23 25.55 6.39
N VAL A 18 4.92 24.71 5.62
CA VAL A 18 4.95 23.26 5.80
C VAL A 18 6.39 22.79 5.69
N LEU A 19 6.87 22.09 6.72
CA LEU A 19 8.08 21.29 6.62
C LEU A 19 7.71 19.92 6.04
N SER A 20 7.96 19.72 4.74
CA SER A 20 7.60 18.47 4.07
C SER A 20 8.64 17.38 4.34
N ALA A 21 8.23 16.33 5.05
CA ALA A 21 9.00 15.09 5.24
C ALA A 21 8.21 13.84 4.79
N HIS A 22 7.26 14.02 3.87
CA HIS A 22 6.45 12.91 3.36
C HIS A 22 7.31 11.91 2.58
N LYS A 23 6.92 10.64 2.62
CA LYS A 23 7.58 9.55 1.91
C LYS A 23 6.58 8.81 1.02
N ALA A 24 7.04 8.41 -0.15
CA ALA A 24 6.26 7.58 -1.06
C ALA A 24 6.41 6.10 -0.68
N LEU A 25 5.30 5.36 -0.72
CA LEU A 25 5.26 3.96 -0.33
C LEU A 25 6.02 3.05 -1.32
N MET A 26 5.73 3.16 -2.62
CA MET A 26 6.28 2.23 -3.62
C MET A 26 7.80 2.28 -3.74
N PRO A 27 8.49 3.43 -3.62
CA PRO A 27 9.95 3.45 -3.51
C PRO A 27 10.50 2.68 -2.30
N ALA A 28 9.82 2.74 -1.15
CA ALA A 28 10.23 1.98 0.03
C ALA A 28 10.02 0.48 -0.17
N VAL A 29 8.88 0.07 -0.75
CA VAL A 29 8.63 -1.32 -1.15
C VAL A 29 9.70 -1.80 -2.14
N GLY A 30 10.03 -0.98 -3.13
CA GLY A 30 11.09 -1.27 -4.10
C GLY A 30 12.46 -1.45 -3.45
N ALA A 31 12.82 -0.62 -2.47
CA ALA A 31 14.08 -0.75 -1.75
C ALA A 31 14.16 -2.08 -0.98
N LEU A 32 13.07 -2.51 -0.33
CA LEU A 32 13.00 -3.81 0.35
C LEU A 32 13.13 -4.99 -0.61
N LEU A 33 12.54 -4.88 -1.81
CA LEU A 33 12.60 -5.94 -2.82
C LEU A 33 13.97 -6.07 -3.48
N LEU A 34 14.77 -5.01 -3.48
CA LEU A 34 16.11 -4.99 -4.07
C LEU A 34 17.20 -5.39 -3.08
N ASP A 35 16.89 -5.44 -1.78
CA ASP A 35 17.84 -5.84 -0.74
C ASP A 35 17.90 -7.38 -0.62
N PRO A 36 19.03 -8.03 -0.98
CA PRO A 36 19.15 -9.48 -0.91
C PRO A 36 19.13 -10.04 0.52
N ALA A 37 19.38 -9.22 1.54
CA ALA A 37 19.26 -9.63 2.94
C ALA A 37 17.81 -9.74 3.40
N VAL A 38 16.88 -9.07 2.70
CA VAL A 38 15.46 -9.02 3.04
C VAL A 38 14.70 -10.09 2.26
N LYS A 39 14.22 -11.12 2.98
CA LYS A 39 13.43 -12.21 2.39
C LYS A 39 11.94 -11.99 2.62
N ILE A 40 11.25 -11.48 1.59
CA ILE A 40 9.80 -11.23 1.65
C ILE A 40 9.06 -12.31 0.88
N GLY A 41 8.19 -13.05 1.57
CA GLY A 41 7.33 -14.07 0.97
C GLY A 41 5.98 -13.53 0.49
N ALA A 42 5.49 -12.43 1.08
CA ALA A 42 4.24 -11.78 0.72
C ALA A 42 4.18 -10.37 1.35
N PHE A 43 3.32 -9.51 0.81
CA PHE A 43 2.96 -8.23 1.43
C PHE A 43 1.52 -8.25 1.92
N LEU A 44 1.34 -7.89 3.19
CA LEU A 44 0.07 -7.40 3.71
C LEU A 44 0.04 -5.89 3.53
N CYS A 45 -0.60 -5.42 2.47
CA CYS A 45 -0.58 -4.04 2.03
C CYS A 45 -1.47 -3.15 2.92
N PRO A 46 -1.02 -1.94 3.29
CA PRO A 46 -1.71 -1.08 4.25
C PRO A 46 -2.98 -0.47 3.67
N GLY A 47 -4.12 -0.66 4.35
CA GLY A 47 -5.43 -0.18 3.90
C GLY A 47 -5.50 1.34 3.66
N HIS A 48 -5.02 2.18 4.60
CA HIS A 48 -5.15 3.64 4.48
C HIS A 48 -4.31 4.25 3.36
N ALA A 49 -3.07 3.77 3.15
CA ALA A 49 -2.29 4.24 2.02
C ALA A 49 -2.91 3.77 0.70
N SER A 50 -3.44 2.55 0.67
CA SER A 50 -4.13 1.98 -0.49
C SER A 50 -5.48 2.65 -0.76
N MET A 51 -6.13 3.25 0.22
CA MET A 51 -7.32 4.09 0.02
C MET A 51 -6.99 5.32 -0.85
N VAL A 52 -5.81 5.90 -0.66
CA VAL A 52 -5.36 7.08 -1.42
C VAL A 52 -4.75 6.68 -2.77
N LEU A 53 -4.00 5.59 -2.80
CA LEU A 53 -3.23 5.15 -3.97
C LEU A 53 -4.00 4.19 -4.90
N GLY A 54 -5.05 3.54 -4.39
CA GLY A 54 -5.70 2.38 -5.01
C GLY A 54 -4.93 1.08 -4.76
N ALA A 55 -5.60 -0.07 -4.94
CA ALA A 55 -4.97 -1.38 -4.77
C ALA A 55 -4.03 -1.76 -5.94
N ASN A 56 -4.27 -1.23 -7.14
CA ASN A 56 -3.52 -1.59 -8.35
C ASN A 56 -2.05 -1.17 -8.33
N VAL A 57 -1.64 -0.29 -7.42
CA VAL A 57 -0.22 0.10 -7.28
C VAL A 57 0.68 -1.08 -6.93
N TYR A 58 0.13 -2.16 -6.37
CA TYR A 58 0.87 -3.37 -6.02
C TYR A 58 0.87 -4.45 -7.11
N VAL A 59 0.09 -4.30 -8.19
CA VAL A 59 0.06 -5.28 -9.30
C VAL A 59 1.46 -5.52 -9.89
N PRO A 60 2.28 -4.48 -10.18
CA PRO A 60 3.62 -4.71 -10.69
C PRO A 60 4.52 -5.47 -9.71
N VAL A 61 4.28 -5.34 -8.40
CA VAL A 61 5.04 -6.09 -7.38
C VAL A 61 4.71 -7.57 -7.49
N ALA A 62 3.41 -7.91 -7.51
CA ALA A 62 2.96 -9.29 -7.62
C ALA A 62 3.41 -9.94 -8.94
N GLU A 63 3.29 -9.24 -10.07
CA GLU A 63 3.60 -9.79 -11.38
C GLU A 63 5.10 -9.95 -11.63
N LYS A 64 5.89 -8.93 -11.27
CA LYS A 64 7.34 -8.91 -11.55
C LYS A 64 8.14 -9.75 -10.57
N TYR A 65 7.81 -9.67 -9.28
CA TYR A 65 8.58 -10.33 -8.22
C TYR A 65 7.96 -11.65 -7.77
N LYS A 66 6.77 -12.01 -8.27
CA LYS A 66 6.03 -13.22 -7.88
C LYS A 66 5.77 -13.29 -6.37
N ILE A 67 5.50 -12.13 -5.77
CA ILE A 67 5.22 -11.97 -4.34
C ILE A 67 3.74 -11.58 -4.17
N PRO A 68 2.91 -12.43 -3.54
CA PRO A 68 1.50 -12.10 -3.23
C PRO A 68 1.38 -10.76 -2.52
N CYS A 69 0.42 -9.95 -2.94
CA CYS A 69 0.14 -8.65 -2.33
C CYS A 69 -1.35 -8.59 -1.96
N VAL A 70 -1.68 -8.49 -0.68
CA VAL A 70 -3.07 -8.42 -0.23
C VAL A 70 -3.30 -7.17 0.58
N VAL A 71 -4.19 -6.28 0.12
CA VAL A 71 -4.61 -5.11 0.90
C VAL A 71 -5.51 -5.57 2.05
N ALA A 72 -5.19 -5.15 3.27
CA ALA A 72 -5.99 -5.43 4.46
C ALA A 72 -6.37 -4.15 5.21
N GLY A 73 -7.50 -4.23 5.90
CA GLY A 73 -7.90 -3.24 6.90
C GLY A 73 -7.13 -3.39 8.21
N PHE A 74 -7.57 -2.66 9.24
CA PHE A 74 -6.88 -2.59 10.54
C PHE A 74 -7.64 -3.31 11.66
N GLU A 75 -8.86 -3.79 11.40
CA GLU A 75 -9.56 -4.62 12.37
C GLU A 75 -8.88 -6.00 12.45
N PRO A 76 -8.90 -6.66 13.62
CA PRO A 76 -8.27 -7.97 13.78
C PRO A 76 -8.72 -8.99 12.73
N LEU A 77 -10.01 -8.99 12.38
CA LEU A 77 -10.56 -9.86 11.35
C LEU A 77 -10.05 -9.52 9.94
N ASP A 78 -9.81 -8.25 9.62
CA ASP A 78 -9.29 -7.86 8.31
C ASP A 78 -7.87 -8.38 8.12
N VAL A 79 -7.04 -8.28 9.16
CA VAL A 79 -5.68 -8.80 9.17
C VAL A 79 -5.69 -10.31 8.98
N LEU A 80 -6.55 -11.03 9.72
CA LEU A 80 -6.69 -12.48 9.59
C LEU A 80 -7.14 -12.89 8.18
N VAL A 81 -8.12 -12.19 7.61
CA VAL A 81 -8.58 -12.43 6.23
C VAL A 81 -7.43 -12.20 5.24
N GLY A 82 -6.68 -11.11 5.37
CA GLY A 82 -5.53 -10.83 4.50
C GLY A 82 -4.45 -11.91 4.57
N ILE A 83 -4.15 -12.41 5.78
CA ILE A 83 -3.21 -13.54 5.96
C ILE A 83 -3.76 -14.81 5.30
N ILE A 84 -5.04 -15.14 5.49
CA ILE A 84 -5.66 -16.32 4.87
C ILE A 84 -5.57 -16.25 3.34
N MET A 85 -5.79 -15.09 2.76
CA MET A 85 -5.67 -14.88 1.31
C MET A 85 -4.24 -15.09 0.82
N ILE A 86 -3.24 -14.54 1.53
CA ILE A 86 -1.82 -14.78 1.24
C ILE A 86 -1.50 -16.28 1.29
N LEU A 87 -1.92 -16.98 2.36
CA LEU A 87 -1.64 -18.41 2.53
C LEU A 87 -2.30 -19.26 1.45
N ARG A 88 -3.47 -18.87 0.96
CA ARG A 88 -4.15 -19.54 -0.15
C ARG A 88 -3.35 -19.42 -1.44
N GLN A 89 -2.89 -18.20 -1.75
CA GLN A 89 -2.03 -17.97 -2.92
C GLN A 89 -0.73 -18.78 -2.83
N ALA A 90 -0.11 -18.81 -1.65
CA ALA A 90 1.09 -19.62 -1.41
C ALA A 90 0.83 -21.13 -1.62
N LYS A 91 -0.30 -21.65 -1.15
CA LYS A 91 -0.72 -23.04 -1.37
C LYS A 91 -0.95 -23.36 -2.84
N GLU A 92 -1.51 -22.41 -3.59
CA GLU A 92 -1.83 -22.55 -5.02
C GLU A 92 -0.63 -22.26 -5.93
N GLY A 93 0.50 -21.78 -5.38
CA GLY A 93 1.68 -21.41 -6.16
C GLY A 93 1.46 -20.19 -7.06
N VAL A 94 0.53 -19.31 -6.69
CA VAL A 94 0.21 -18.09 -7.44
C VAL A 94 0.63 -16.85 -6.67
N ALA A 95 0.86 -15.75 -7.39
CA ALA A 95 1.13 -14.44 -6.82
C ALA A 95 0.31 -13.39 -7.54
N LYS A 96 -0.64 -12.80 -6.83
CA LYS A 96 -1.58 -11.79 -7.34
C LYS A 96 -1.71 -10.65 -6.34
N MET A 97 -2.13 -9.51 -6.86
CA MET A 97 -2.69 -8.44 -6.03
C MET A 97 -4.15 -8.77 -5.75
N GLU A 98 -4.55 -8.79 -4.48
CA GLU A 98 -5.95 -8.92 -4.07
C GLU A 98 -6.35 -7.83 -3.08
N ASN A 99 -7.59 -7.36 -3.21
CA ASN A 99 -8.15 -6.37 -2.29
C ASN A 99 -9.00 -7.07 -1.22
N GLY A 100 -8.40 -7.36 -0.07
CA GLY A 100 -9.09 -7.86 1.12
C GLY A 100 -9.83 -6.77 1.92
N TYR A 101 -9.80 -5.51 1.45
CA TYR A 101 -10.44 -4.38 2.10
C TYR A 101 -11.36 -3.56 1.16
N PRO A 102 -12.28 -4.21 0.43
CA PRO A 102 -13.07 -3.59 -0.64
C PRO A 102 -14.05 -2.52 -0.14
N ARG A 103 -14.35 -2.52 1.16
CA ARG A 103 -15.22 -1.53 1.79
C ARG A 103 -14.63 -0.11 1.83
N VAL A 104 -13.31 0.02 1.73
CA VAL A 104 -12.61 1.32 1.78
C VAL A 104 -11.70 1.53 0.58
N VAL A 105 -11.12 0.46 0.03
CA VAL A 105 -10.12 0.56 -1.03
C VAL A 105 -10.74 0.18 -2.37
N THR A 106 -10.51 0.99 -3.39
CA THR A 106 -10.86 0.69 -4.78
C THR A 106 -9.74 -0.07 -5.47
N ALA A 107 -10.12 -1.02 -6.32
CA ALA A 107 -9.25 -1.80 -7.19
C ALA A 107 -9.68 -1.57 -8.63
#